data_AF-I0H8K6-F1
#
_entry.id   AF-I0H8K6-F1
#
_cell.length_a   1.000
_cell.length_b   1.000
_cell.length_c   1.000
_cell.angle_alpha   90.00
_cell.angle_beta   90.00
_cell.angle_gamma   90.00
#
_symmetry.space_group_name_H-M   'P 1'
#
loop_
_entity.id
_entity.type
_entity.pdbx_description
1 polymer ?
#
loop_
_entity_poly.entity_id
_entity_poly.type
_entity_poly.pdbx_seq_one_letter_code
_entity_poly.pdbx_strand_id
1 'polypeptide(L)'
;MRGSFDNLTADQKAELLAAGPDHADILAVQYTEQGHLTYDLAARPFFTFRFGAQVTDEKDIPKVTAQAEAKAAAWMTERGYGFKRITSQTVDMSEVPLGPRGRRQQ
;
A
#
# COMPACT_ATOMS: atom_id res chain seq x y z
N MET A 1 4.75 -0.94 -0.13
CA MET A 1 5.14 0.01 0.92
C MET A 1 4.37 -0.28 2.20
N ARG A 2 5.03 -0.18 3.35
CA ARG A 2 4.40 -0.25 4.67
C ARG A 2 4.86 0.92 5.53
N GLY A 3 3.95 1.47 6.32
CA GLY A 3 4.24 2.53 7.28
C GLY A 3 3.38 2.44 8.53
N SER A 4 3.64 3.33 9.48
CA SER A 4 2.81 3.53 10.66
C SER A 4 2.13 4.87 10.58
N PHE A 5 0.86 4.93 10.95
CA PHE A 5 0.24 6.20 11.29
C PHE A 5 0.90 6.77 12.55
N ASP A 6 1.07 8.08 12.57
CA ASP A 6 1.64 8.82 13.69
C ASP A 6 0.69 9.94 14.12
N ASN A 7 0.52 10.09 15.43
CA ASN A 7 -0.24 11.18 16.04
C ASN A 7 -1.65 11.41 15.42
N LEU A 8 -2.38 10.34 15.09
CA LEU A 8 -3.76 10.47 14.59
C LEU A 8 -4.67 11.03 15.67
N THR A 9 -5.48 12.03 15.31
CA THR A 9 -6.55 12.53 16.18
C THR A 9 -7.70 11.52 16.27
N ALA A 10 -8.59 11.71 17.24
CA ALA A 10 -9.77 10.84 17.39
C ALA A 10 -10.68 10.89 16.16
N ASP A 11 -10.87 12.07 15.56
CA ASP A 11 -11.64 12.26 14.34
C ASP A 11 -11.01 11.53 13.14
N GLN A 12 -9.70 11.70 12.93
CA GLN A 12 -8.97 11.03 11.85
C GLN A 12 -9.03 9.50 11.99
N LYS A 13 -8.95 9.01 13.24
CA LYS A 13 -9.07 7.59 13.53
C LYS A 13 -10.49 7.09 13.23
N ALA A 14 -11.53 7.88 13.54
CA ALA A 14 -12.91 7.53 13.23
C ALA A 14 -13.17 7.49 11.73
N GLU A 15 -12.63 8.44 10.96
CA GLU A 15 -12.71 8.44 9.49
C GLU A 15 -12.04 7.20 8.89
N LEU A 16 -10.82 6.89 9.35
CA LEU A 16 -10.12 5.69 8.90
C LEU A 16 -10.85 4.42 9.35
N LEU A 17 -11.42 4.37 10.55
CA LEU A 17 -12.23 3.21 10.96
C LEU A 17 -13.49 3.05 10.11
N ALA A 18 -14.13 4.16 9.70
CA ALA A 18 -15.29 4.16 8.82
C ALA A 18 -14.95 3.73 7.39
N ALA A 19 -13.79 4.13 6.87
CA ALA A 19 -13.28 3.68 5.57
C ALA A 19 -12.58 2.31 5.63
N GLY A 20 -12.32 1.79 6.83
CA GLY A 20 -11.65 0.53 7.09
C GLY A 20 -12.26 -0.67 6.34
N PRO A 21 -13.59 -0.85 6.29
CA PRO A 21 -14.22 -1.96 5.55
C PRO A 21 -13.90 -1.97 4.06
N ASP A 22 -13.83 -0.80 3.42
CA ASP A 22 -13.45 -0.66 2.00
C ASP A 22 -11.96 -0.96 1.76
N HIS A 23 -11.12 -0.81 2.79
CA HIS A 23 -9.67 -0.97 2.69
C HIS A 23 -9.12 -2.25 3.33
N ALA A 24 -9.91 -2.96 4.14
CA ALA A 24 -9.51 -4.14 4.90
C ALA A 24 -9.43 -5.42 4.06
N ASP A 25 -9.95 -5.41 2.83
CA ASP A 25 -10.07 -6.62 2.03
C ASP A 25 -8.73 -7.03 1.38
N ILE A 26 -7.84 -7.61 2.20
CA ILE A 26 -6.51 -8.10 1.82
C ILE A 26 -6.57 -9.17 0.72
N LEU A 27 -7.69 -9.91 0.63
CA LEU A 27 -7.88 -11.02 -0.31
C LEU A 27 -8.34 -10.55 -1.70
N ALA A 28 -8.99 -9.39 -1.79
CA ALA A 28 -9.35 -8.73 -3.04
C ALA A 28 -8.25 -7.80 -3.59
N VAL A 29 -7.12 -7.65 -2.88
CA VAL A 29 -6.04 -6.72 -3.25
C VAL A 29 -5.37 -7.16 -4.54
N GLN A 30 -5.75 -6.50 -5.63
CA GLN A 30 -5.03 -6.52 -6.88
C GLN A 30 -3.93 -5.47 -6.85
N TYR A 31 -2.75 -5.84 -7.38
CA TYR A 31 -1.66 -4.91 -7.61
C TYR A 31 -2.05 -3.99 -8.77
N THR A 32 -2.67 -2.85 -8.47
CA THR A 32 -3.08 -1.85 -9.48
C THR A 32 -2.11 -0.67 -9.52
N GLU A 33 -2.05 0.01 -10.67
CA GLU A 33 -1.24 1.23 -10.86
C GLU A 33 -1.72 2.42 -10.00
N GLN A 34 -3.00 2.39 -9.62
CA GLN A 34 -3.61 3.36 -8.71
C GLN A 34 -3.12 3.16 -7.27
N GLY A 35 -2.78 1.91 -6.91
CA GLY A 35 -2.36 1.54 -5.57
C GLY A 35 -3.54 1.25 -4.65
N HIS A 36 -3.43 0.16 -3.90
CA HIS A 36 -4.39 -0.23 -2.89
C HIS A 36 -3.82 0.06 -1.50
N LEU A 37 -4.56 0.84 -0.72
CA LEU A 37 -4.28 1.06 0.69
C LEU A 37 -5.01 0.00 1.51
N THR A 38 -4.26 -0.69 2.38
CA THR A 38 -4.81 -1.59 3.37
C THR A 38 -4.23 -1.28 4.74
N TYR A 39 -5.09 -1.09 5.72
CA TYR A 39 -4.70 -0.85 7.10
C TYR A 39 -5.63 -1.59 8.05
N ASP A 40 -5.14 -1.86 9.25
CA ASP A 40 -5.93 -2.50 10.31
C ASP A 40 -5.72 -1.74 11.61
N LEU A 41 -6.48 -0.65 11.78
CA LEU A 41 -6.42 0.17 12.99
C LEU A 41 -6.86 -0.57 14.26
N ALA A 42 -7.60 -1.67 14.14
CA ALA A 42 -8.05 -2.46 15.28
C ALA A 42 -6.91 -3.31 15.84
N ALA A 43 -6.08 -3.90 14.98
CA ALA A 43 -4.89 -4.62 15.41
C ALA A 43 -3.76 -3.65 15.77
N ARG A 44 -3.42 -2.71 14.89
CA ARG A 44 -2.22 -1.86 15.01
C ARG A 44 -2.31 -0.60 14.14
N PRO A 45 -1.73 0.55 14.51
CA PRO A 45 -1.71 1.74 13.66
C PRO A 45 -0.71 1.63 12.49
N PHE A 46 -0.69 0.49 11.78
CA PHE A 46 0.11 0.29 10.57
C PHE A 46 -0.80 0.31 9.34
N PHE A 47 -0.24 0.83 8.26
CA PHE A 47 -0.84 0.78 6.94
C PHE A 47 0.14 0.14 5.95
N THR A 48 -0.41 -0.46 4.91
CA THR A 48 0.30 -1.08 3.81
C THR A 48 -0.30 -0.55 2.52
N PHE A 49 0.50 0.15 1.72
CA PHE A 49 0.16 0.49 0.35
C PHE A 49 0.81 -0.52 -0.60
N ARG A 50 -0.01 -1.13 -1.44
CA ARG A 50 0.45 -2.02 -2.51
C ARG A 50 0.19 -1.36 -3.85
N PHE A 51 1.25 -1.14 -4.62
CA PHE A 51 1.17 -0.64 -5.99
C PHE A 51 1.62 -1.74 -6.93
N GLY A 52 0.90 -1.92 -8.03
CA GLY A 52 1.32 -2.74 -9.16
C GLY A 52 1.80 -1.84 -10.28
N ALA A 53 3.05 -2.00 -10.71
CA ALA A 53 3.57 -1.36 -11.90
C ALA A 53 4.33 -2.41 -12.71
N GLN A 54 4.12 -2.42 -14.02
CA GLN A 54 4.91 -3.19 -14.97
C GLN A 54 5.98 -2.26 -15.53
N VAL A 55 7.24 -2.65 -15.41
CA VAL A 55 8.37 -1.93 -16.02
C VAL A 55 9.10 -2.88 -16.95
N THR A 56 9.50 -2.37 -18.12
CA THR A 56 10.25 -3.12 -19.13
C THR A 56 11.76 -3.00 -18.95
N ASP A 57 12.23 -1.97 -18.23
CA ASP A 57 13.64 -1.73 -17.92
C ASP A 57 13.81 -1.63 -16.40
N GLU A 58 14.81 -2.34 -15.86
CA GLU A 58 15.13 -2.29 -14.43
C GLU A 58 15.50 -0.88 -13.95
N LYS A 59 16.00 -0.02 -14.86
CA LYS A 59 16.30 1.39 -14.56
C LYS A 59 15.06 2.21 -14.21
N ASP A 60 13.88 1.76 -14.59
CA ASP A 60 12.62 2.40 -14.22
C ASP A 60 12.11 1.94 -12.85
N ILE A 61 12.66 0.87 -12.26
CA ILE A 61 12.27 0.37 -10.92
C ILE A 61 12.35 1.48 -9.85
N PRO A 62 13.47 2.24 -9.72
CA PRO A 62 13.55 3.32 -8.75
C PRO A 62 12.53 4.44 -9.01
N LYS A 63 12.22 4.71 -10.29
CA LYS A 63 11.26 5.74 -10.70
C LYS A 63 9.83 5.37 -10.32
N VAL A 64 9.40 4.15 -10.63
CA VAL A 64 8.05 3.68 -10.23
C VAL A 64 7.93 3.52 -8.71
N THR A 65 9.02 3.14 -8.04
CA THR A 65 9.08 3.09 -6.59
C THR A 65 8.86 4.50 -6.01
N ALA A 66 9.61 5.50 -6.48
CA ALA A 66 9.45 6.88 -6.03
C ALA A 66 8.04 7.44 -6.30
N GLN A 67 7.42 7.10 -7.44
CA GLN A 67 6.04 7.48 -7.73
C GLN A 67 5.03 6.84 -6.77
N ALA A 68 5.22 5.57 -6.43
CA ALA A 68 4.41 4.88 -5.43
C ALA A 68 4.56 5.55 -4.04
N GLU A 69 5.78 5.95 -3.66
CA GLU A 69 6.00 6.67 -2.41
C GLU A 69 5.32 8.04 -2.42
N ALA A 70 5.46 8.80 -3.50
CA ALA A 70 4.83 10.10 -3.65
C ALA A 70 3.30 10.01 -3.60
N LYS A 71 2.69 9.00 -4.23
CA LYS A 71 1.24 8.76 -4.18
C LYS A 71 0.78 8.44 -2.75
N ALA A 72 1.51 7.56 -2.05
CA ALA A 72 1.18 7.22 -0.67
C ALA A 72 1.31 8.44 0.27
N ALA A 73 2.38 9.22 0.11
CA ALA A 73 2.58 10.45 0.87
C ALA A 73 1.50 11.49 0.57
N ALA A 74 1.17 11.71 -0.70
CA ALA A 74 0.10 12.62 -1.11
C ALA A 74 -1.24 12.23 -0.48
N TRP A 75 -1.64 10.95 -0.60
CA TRP A 75 -2.91 10.47 -0.03
C TRP A 75 -3.03 10.74 1.48
N MET A 76 -1.92 10.55 2.21
CA MET A 76 -1.84 10.81 3.65
C MET A 76 -1.87 12.32 3.95
N THR A 77 -1.13 13.12 3.18
CA THR A 77 -0.97 14.56 3.42
C THR A 77 -2.23 15.33 3.04
N GLU A 78 -2.91 14.94 1.96
CA GLU A 78 -4.21 15.48 1.53
C GLU A 78 -5.30 15.33 2.62
N ARG A 79 -5.19 14.28 3.44
CA ARG A 79 -6.09 14.00 4.57
C ARG A 79 -5.52 14.47 5.92
N GLY A 80 -4.32 15.05 5.92
CA GLY A 80 -3.64 15.52 7.13
C GLY A 80 -3.20 14.41 8.08
N TYR A 81 -3.07 13.17 7.62
CA TYR A 81 -2.63 12.05 8.44
C TYR A 81 -1.11 12.10 8.66
N GLY A 82 -0.70 12.09 9.93
CA GLY A 82 0.70 11.88 10.27
C GLY A 82 1.12 10.44 9.96
N PHE A 83 2.32 10.27 9.40
CA PHE A 83 2.89 8.96 9.11
C PHE A 83 4.38 8.93 9.42
N LYS A 84 4.88 7.76 9.83
CA LYS A 84 6.30 7.53 10.10
C LYS A 84 6.72 6.12 9.71
N ARG A 85 8.04 5.90 9.66
CA ARG A 85 8.66 4.59 9.41
C ARG A 85 8.17 3.97 8.11
N ILE A 86 8.13 4.78 7.05
CA ILE A 86 7.83 4.28 5.72
C ILE A 86 8.98 3.38 5.26
N THR A 87 8.60 2.20 4.79
CA THR A 87 9.50 1.24 4.14
C THR A 87 8.88 0.84 2.81
N SER A 88 9.61 1.04 1.72
CA SER A 88 9.27 0.52 0.40
C SER A 88 9.99 -0.81 0.19
N GLN A 89 9.29 -1.74 -0.44
CA GLN A 89 9.85 -3.00 -0.89
C GLN A 89 9.32 -3.22 -2.29
N THR A 90 10.24 -3.36 -3.24
CA THR A 90 9.94 -3.75 -4.60
C THR A 90 10.19 -5.24 -4.71
N VAL A 91 9.22 -5.95 -5.27
CA VAL A 91 9.33 -7.39 -5.55
C VAL A 91 9.19 -7.55 -7.04
N ASP A 92 10.18 -8.15 -7.67
CA ASP A 92 10.07 -8.56 -9.07
C ASP A 92 9.13 -9.77 -9.14
N MET A 93 7.93 -9.57 -9.68
CA MET A 93 6.96 -10.64 -9.83
C MET A 93 7.29 -11.61 -10.96
N SER A 94 8.29 -11.32 -11.81
CA SER A 94 8.80 -12.26 -12.82
C SER A 94 9.70 -13.35 -12.22
N GLU A 95 10.35 -13.05 -11.08
CA GLU A 95 11.20 -13.99 -10.33
C GLU A 95 10.46 -14.70 -9.19
N VAL A 96 9.20 -14.36 -8.90
CA VAL A 96 8.43 -15.13 -7.91
C VAL A 96 7.98 -16.41 -8.58
N PRO A 97 8.58 -17.60 -8.28
CA PRO A 97 7.95 -18.84 -8.67
C PRO A 97 6.57 -18.80 -8.02
N LEU A 98 5.53 -18.81 -8.84
CA LEU A 98 4.17 -19.00 -8.37
C LEU A 98 4.19 -20.24 -7.49
N GLY A 99 4.23 -20.03 -6.17
CA GLY A 99 4.06 -21.13 -5.23
C GLY A 99 2.77 -21.85 -5.60
N PRO A 100 2.56 -23.12 -5.21
CA PRO A 100 1.43 -23.94 -5.66
C PRO A 100 0.03 -23.34 -5.44
N ARG A 101 -0.08 -22.18 -4.77
CA ARG A 101 -1.29 -21.39 -4.55
C ARG A 101 -1.49 -20.19 -5.50
N GLY A 102 -0.54 -19.90 -6.40
CA GLY A 102 -0.61 -18.82 -7.38
C GLY A 102 -1.29 -19.19 -8.70
N ARG A 103 -1.68 -20.45 -8.90
CA ARG A 103 -2.54 -20.84 -10.04
C ARG A 103 -3.99 -20.48 -9.75
N ARG A 104 -4.34 -19.21 -9.98
CA ARG A 104 -5.70 -18.87 -10.39
C ARG A 104 -5.64 -17.82 -11.51
N GLN A 105 -5.52 -18.39 -12.72
CA GLN A 105 -6.07 -17.95 -14.00
C GLN A 105 -5.98 -16.46 -14.34
N GLN A 106 -5.11 -16.13 -15.30
CA GLN A 106 -5.54 -15.73 -16.64
C GLN A 106 -4.66 -16.45 -17.66
#